data_AF-A0AAC8SAU5-F1
#
_entry.id   AF-A0AAC8SAU5-F1
#
_cell.length_a   1.000
_cell.length_b   1.000
_cell.length_c   1.000
_cell.angle_alpha   90.00
_cell.angle_beta   90.00
_cell.angle_gamma   90.00
#
_symmetry.space_group_name_H-M   'P 1'
#
loop_
_entity.id
_entity.type
_entity.pdbx_description
1 polymer ?
#
loop_
_entity_poly.entity_id
_entity_poly.type
_entity_poly.pdbx_seq_one_letter_code
_entity_poly.pdbx_strand_id
1 'polypeptide(L)'
;MVFVFLFKCVNEETSLNFTPLLERMACNLQARFYSVYKDNTTSFYLQASAETTLEFAQKLSEILPFSLDFSFLSLKEITEPLDENLFQTASLSKPLFMNAKEHQDFLDKNSSLYADTLGLIKNTAFKGDIIHSPKELIDCLTQLKGMLKTQDFIPIFTSREALSLSLKNPSPSVIFSDLSSVLSCTKLPLEDAKYLASLEKPSIKAPLKSVFKDTFKNDEIIAQLPYDPILNLLCHILQDEGIEFVFMHESRSCEALLYYEALFKTPKRLITPTKKFVLENNFSTFPFKDELEFLSATPNSIVLYLSFKRPTRLLLHANGSLKTLLSVSFDFNKMFNALKQDEKASRMLQNYATKFPDFYARIVELSKYDLGGANLLDFFCILGFVLGYSEDFCTQSVIPLAKECLRPKGPRIDYKILKDNSLKMALNFSKIMHSAMSFRLAGVENEILSLGILDSLAEFLGNFIWDNAQNFSVQEVTIAGDFFGEKVFLDLFVRYFPKTLALKTHAFLDYE
;
A
#
# COMPACT_ATOMS: atom_id res chain seq x y z
N MET A 1 32.49 28.97 0.19
CA MET A 1 31.94 28.31 -1.01
C MET A 1 30.44 28.14 -0.80
N VAL A 2 29.66 27.91 -1.86
CA VAL A 2 28.23 27.59 -1.71
C VAL A 2 27.97 26.21 -2.29
N PHE A 3 27.27 25.38 -1.52
CA PHE A 3 26.82 24.07 -1.95
C PHE A 3 25.30 24.02 -1.91
N VAL A 4 24.67 23.31 -2.85
CA VAL A 4 23.23 23.08 -2.86
C VAL A 4 22.93 21.60 -2.65
N PHE A 5 22.09 21.31 -1.68
CA PHE A 5 21.48 20.01 -1.43
C PHE A 5 20.08 20.03 -2.04
N LEU A 6 19.85 19.16 -3.02
CA LEU A 6 18.57 19.05 -3.71
C LEU A 6 17.79 17.88 -3.13
N PHE A 7 16.54 18.13 -2.74
CA PHE A 7 15.59 17.13 -2.29
C PHE A 7 14.35 17.18 -3.18
N LYS A 8 13.86 16.03 -3.60
CA LYS A 8 12.53 15.91 -4.18
C LYS A 8 11.53 15.87 -3.04
N CYS A 9 10.42 16.58 -3.16
CA CYS A 9 9.33 16.56 -2.21
C CYS A 9 8.00 16.39 -2.93
N VAL A 10 7.02 15.77 -2.29
CA VAL A 10 5.69 15.60 -2.87
C VAL A 10 4.92 16.92 -2.99
N ASN A 11 5.16 17.86 -2.06
CA ASN A 11 4.53 19.18 -2.04
C ASN A 11 5.35 20.19 -1.18
N GLU A 12 4.91 21.44 -1.17
CA GLU A 12 5.53 22.53 -0.39
C GLU A 12 5.41 22.32 1.12
N GLU A 13 4.27 21.79 1.59
CA GLU A 13 4.06 21.50 3.02
C GLU A 13 5.11 20.53 3.56
N THR A 14 5.44 19.48 2.79
CA THR A 14 6.53 18.56 3.13
C THR A 14 7.84 19.32 3.27
N SER A 15 8.15 20.21 2.31
CA SER A 15 9.34 21.06 2.37
C SER A 15 9.41 21.87 3.66
N LEU A 16 8.31 22.51 4.03
CA LEU A 16 8.22 23.32 5.25
C LEU A 16 8.39 22.48 6.53
N ASN A 17 7.95 21.22 6.52
CA ASN A 17 8.06 20.33 7.67
C ASN A 17 9.49 19.82 7.91
N PHE A 18 10.27 19.52 6.86
CA PHE A 18 11.62 18.95 7.04
C PHE A 18 12.75 19.99 6.98
N THR A 19 12.58 21.11 6.27
CA THR A 19 13.63 22.15 6.13
C THR A 19 14.18 22.64 7.48
N PRO A 20 13.37 22.85 8.55
CA PRO A 20 13.87 23.24 9.87
C PRO A 20 14.92 22.29 10.45
N LEU A 21 14.94 21.01 10.05
CA LEU A 21 16.00 20.07 10.43
C LEU A 21 17.35 20.50 9.84
N LEU A 22 17.37 20.83 8.55
CA LEU A 22 18.57 21.28 7.83
C LEU A 22 19.07 22.61 8.38
N GLU A 23 18.16 23.55 8.64
CA GLU A 23 18.49 24.86 9.21
C GLU A 23 19.13 24.74 10.59
N ARG A 24 18.55 23.92 11.49
CA ARG A 24 19.09 23.68 12.83
C ARG A 24 20.50 23.07 12.77
N MET A 25 20.73 22.15 11.84
CA MET A 25 22.05 21.57 11.61
C MET A 25 23.06 22.61 11.13
N ALA A 26 22.68 23.45 10.17
CA ALA A 26 23.55 24.51 9.66
C ALA A 26 23.90 25.53 10.77
N CYS A 27 22.92 25.92 11.60
CA CYS A 27 23.15 26.76 12.79
C CYS A 27 24.15 26.14 13.76
N ASN A 28 24.05 24.84 14.05
CA ASN A 28 24.98 24.14 14.96
C ASN A 28 26.42 24.14 14.44
N LEU A 29 26.61 24.21 13.13
CA LEU A 29 27.91 24.32 12.47
C LEU A 29 28.32 25.76 12.18
N GLN A 30 27.55 26.75 12.66
CA GLN A 30 27.77 28.18 12.40
C GLN A 30 27.84 28.52 10.91
N ALA A 31 27.18 27.73 10.07
CA ALA A 31 27.12 27.93 8.63
C ALA A 31 25.95 28.85 8.24
N ARG A 32 26.12 29.56 7.13
CA ARG A 32 25.07 30.37 6.52
C ARG A 32 24.25 29.52 5.57
N PHE A 33 22.93 29.69 5.55
CA PHE A 33 22.05 28.87 4.72
C PHE A 33 20.88 29.65 4.13
N TYR A 34 20.26 29.07 3.11
CA TYR A 34 19.05 29.58 2.46
C TYR A 34 18.32 28.41 1.79
N SER A 35 16.98 28.42 1.76
CA SER A 35 16.19 27.35 1.17
C SER A 35 15.13 27.88 0.22
N VAL A 36 14.92 27.19 -0.91
CA VAL A 36 13.85 27.48 -1.87
C VAL A 36 13.12 26.21 -2.23
N TYR A 37 11.79 26.28 -2.26
CA TYR A 37 10.96 25.25 -2.85
C TYR A 37 10.48 25.70 -4.24
N LYS A 38 10.69 24.88 -5.26
CA LYS A 38 10.18 25.10 -6.62
C LYS A 38 10.07 23.77 -7.36
N ASP A 39 8.98 23.59 -8.12
CA ASP A 39 8.78 22.42 -8.99
C ASP A 39 9.01 21.07 -8.27
N ASN A 40 8.39 20.90 -7.10
CA ASN A 40 8.53 19.69 -6.26
C ASN A 40 9.97 19.39 -5.82
N THR A 41 10.82 20.41 -5.80
CA THR A 41 12.22 20.31 -5.39
C THR A 41 12.54 21.37 -4.35
N THR A 42 13.09 20.94 -3.21
CA THR A 42 13.69 21.83 -2.21
C THR A 42 15.18 21.94 -2.48
N SER A 43 15.64 23.16 -2.72
CA SER A 43 17.05 23.51 -2.87
C SER A 43 17.52 24.15 -1.57
N PHE A 44 18.34 23.44 -0.81
CA PHE A 44 18.95 23.94 0.42
C PHE A 44 20.40 24.34 0.15
N TYR A 45 20.66 25.65 0.16
CA TYR A 45 21.98 26.24 -0.05
C TYR A 45 22.71 26.38 1.28
N LEU A 46 23.94 25.89 1.33
CA LEU A 46 24.84 25.99 2.47
C LEU A 46 26.10 26.75 2.05
N GLN A 47 26.34 27.89 2.67
CA GLN A 47 27.55 28.69 2.50
C GLN A 47 28.51 28.39 3.66
N ALA A 48 29.55 27.62 3.35
CA ALA A 48 30.55 27.17 4.33
C ALA A 48 31.90 26.81 3.65
N SER A 49 32.89 26.38 4.44
CA SER A 49 34.11 25.75 3.91
C SER A 49 33.82 24.33 3.43
N ALA A 50 34.74 23.74 2.66
CA ALA A 50 34.59 22.36 2.19
C ALA A 50 34.54 21.36 3.38
N GLU A 51 35.32 21.60 4.43
CA GLU A 51 35.35 20.79 5.65
C GLU A 51 34.01 20.85 6.39
N THR A 52 33.45 22.04 6.59
CA THR A 52 32.15 22.22 7.25
C THR A 52 31.01 21.61 6.43
N THR A 53 31.05 21.71 5.09
CA THR A 53 30.07 21.05 4.22
C THR A 53 30.16 19.54 4.31
N LEU A 54 31.37 18.97 4.37
CA LEU A 54 31.57 17.54 4.55
C LEU A 54 31.01 17.08 5.90
N GLU A 55 31.28 17.83 6.98
CA GLU A 55 30.74 17.56 8.31
C GLU A 55 29.21 17.64 8.33
N PHE A 56 28.62 18.64 7.67
CA PHE A 56 27.17 18.77 7.51
C PHE A 56 26.59 17.55 6.80
N ALA A 57 27.18 17.12 5.68
CA ALA A 57 26.70 15.98 4.91
C ALA A 57 26.78 14.66 5.69
N GLN A 58 27.88 14.44 6.43
CA GLN A 58 28.05 13.27 7.29
C GLN A 58 27.01 13.23 8.40
N LYS A 59 26.86 14.33 9.16
CA LYS A 59 25.83 14.44 10.20
C LYS A 59 24.42 14.27 9.63
N LEU A 60 24.17 14.81 8.43
CA LEU A 60 22.86 14.71 7.79
C LEU A 60 22.53 13.25 7.48
N SER A 61 23.50 12.47 6.97
CA SER A 61 23.28 11.06 6.66
C SER A 61 22.94 10.19 7.88
N GLU A 62 23.33 10.61 9.08
CA GLU A 62 23.05 9.89 10.32
C GLU A 62 21.66 10.19 10.87
N ILE A 63 21.11 11.37 10.58
CA ILE A 63 19.87 11.85 11.21
C ILE A 63 18.69 11.98 10.25
N LEU A 64 18.93 12.05 8.93
CA LEU A 64 17.89 12.22 7.93
C LEU A 64 16.99 10.97 7.91
N PRO A 65 15.69 11.11 8.23
CA PRO A 65 14.81 9.95 8.27
C PRO A 65 14.54 9.43 6.86
N PHE A 66 14.31 8.12 6.76
CA PHE A 66 13.69 7.56 5.57
C PHE A 66 12.26 8.08 5.44
N SER A 67 11.87 8.55 4.26
CA SER A 67 10.58 9.22 4.02
C SER A 67 9.97 8.76 2.70
N LEU A 68 8.64 8.70 2.67
CA LEU A 68 7.84 8.55 1.44
C LEU A 68 7.67 9.88 0.71
N ASP A 69 7.67 10.97 1.45
CA ASP A 69 7.24 12.29 0.98
C ASP A 69 8.42 13.16 0.50
N PHE A 70 9.65 12.81 0.88
CA PHE A 70 10.85 13.41 0.30
C PHE A 70 11.99 12.42 0.09
N SER A 71 12.90 12.76 -0.83
CA SER A 71 14.12 11.99 -1.11
C SER A 71 15.27 12.90 -1.52
N PHE A 72 16.48 12.62 -1.05
CA PHE A 72 17.69 13.30 -1.53
C PHE A 72 17.94 13.01 -3.01
N LEU A 73 18.27 14.05 -3.78
CA LEU A 73 18.56 13.96 -5.22
C LEU A 73 20.05 14.09 -5.51
N SER A 74 20.66 15.19 -5.07
CA SER A 74 22.08 15.44 -5.36
C SER A 74 22.65 16.57 -4.49
N LEU A 75 23.97 16.59 -4.40
CA LEU A 75 24.78 17.68 -3.85
C LEU A 75 25.62 18.28 -4.98
N LYS A 76 25.63 19.61 -5.10
CA LYS A 76 26.42 20.32 -6.12
C LYS A 76 27.09 21.55 -5.51
N GLU A 77 28.30 21.84 -5.96
CA GLU A 77 28.93 23.15 -5.70
C GLU A 77 28.34 24.18 -6.67
N ILE A 78 28.02 25.37 -6.16
CA ILE A 78 27.53 26.49 -6.95
C ILE A 78 28.69 27.46 -7.16
N THR A 79 29.05 27.64 -8.43
CA THR A 79 30.08 28.60 -8.87
C THR A 79 29.49 29.95 -9.27
N GLU A 80 28.17 30.01 -9.45
CA GLU A 80 27.45 31.22 -9.84
C GLU A 80 27.30 32.17 -8.63
N PRO A 81 27.42 33.49 -8.85
CA PRO A 81 27.22 34.46 -7.77
C PRO A 81 25.76 34.45 -7.32
N LEU A 82 25.55 34.24 -6.01
CA LEU A 82 24.24 34.32 -5.36
C LEU A 82 24.17 35.61 -4.52
N ASP A 83 22.95 36.11 -4.32
CA ASP A 83 22.73 37.27 -3.45
C ASP A 83 22.98 36.89 -1.98
N GLU A 84 24.03 37.48 -1.40
CA GLU A 84 24.43 37.28 -0.01
C GLU A 84 23.33 37.65 1.00
N ASN A 85 22.38 38.50 0.62
CA ASN A 85 21.28 38.91 1.51
C ASN A 85 20.23 37.81 1.72
N LEU A 86 20.23 36.76 0.90
CA LEU A 86 19.32 35.62 1.05
C LEU A 86 19.75 34.68 2.19
N PHE A 87 21.03 34.73 2.57
CA PHE A 87 21.60 33.80 3.54
C PHE A 87 21.39 34.25 4.98
N GLN A 88 20.88 33.34 5.80
CA GLN A 88 20.65 33.51 7.23
C GLN A 88 21.60 32.63 8.07
N THR A 89 21.78 33.01 9.34
CA THR A 89 22.61 32.29 10.33
C THR A 89 21.79 31.69 11.48
N ALA A 90 20.49 32.00 11.54
CA ALA A 90 19.58 31.55 12.58
C ALA A 90 18.34 30.92 11.95
N SER A 91 17.84 29.85 12.56
CA SER A 91 16.56 29.25 12.23
C SER A 91 15.47 29.81 13.14
N LEU A 92 14.32 30.16 12.56
CA LEU A 92 13.15 30.65 13.29
C LEU A 92 12.18 29.52 13.67
N SER A 93 12.36 28.35 13.08
CA SER A 93 11.48 27.19 13.17
C SER A 93 12.21 26.00 13.80
N LYS A 94 11.45 25.15 14.49
CA LYS A 94 11.97 23.89 15.05
C LYS A 94 11.39 22.71 14.28
N PRO A 95 12.14 21.61 14.07
CA PRO A 95 11.57 20.38 13.56
C PRO A 95 10.38 19.95 14.42
N LEU A 96 9.31 19.48 13.76
CA LEU A 96 8.10 19.02 14.44
C LEU A 96 8.15 17.53 14.82
N PHE A 97 9.23 16.84 14.44
CA PHE A 97 9.45 15.42 14.69
C PHE A 97 10.85 15.18 15.27
N MET A 98 11.02 14.05 15.96
CA MET A 98 12.33 13.59 16.44
C MET A 98 13.16 13.08 15.27
N ASN A 99 14.43 13.49 15.20
CA ASN A 99 15.37 12.84 14.29
C ASN A 99 15.75 11.43 14.80
N ALA A 100 16.48 10.65 13.99
CA ALA A 100 16.81 9.27 14.33
C ALA A 100 17.55 9.12 15.67
N LYS A 101 18.46 10.05 16.01
CA LYS A 101 19.22 10.03 17.26
C LYS A 101 18.37 10.45 18.46
N GLU A 102 17.60 11.53 18.33
CA GLU A 102 16.63 11.96 19.35
C GLU A 102 15.63 10.84 19.66
N HIS A 103 15.18 10.12 18.64
CA HIS A 103 14.27 8.98 18.80
C HIS A 103 14.92 7.80 19.55
N GLN A 104 16.18 7.49 19.26
CA GLN A 104 16.94 6.46 19.98
C GLN A 104 17.11 6.84 21.45
N ASP A 105 17.50 8.09 21.72
CA ASP A 105 17.73 8.60 23.06
C ASP A 105 16.43 8.72 23.87
N PHE A 106 15.28 8.90 23.20
CA PHE A 106 13.95 8.89 23.81
C PHE A 106 13.54 7.50 24.34
N LEU A 107 14.00 6.42 23.70
CA LEU A 107 13.66 5.05 24.09
C LEU A 107 14.70 4.40 25.03
N ASP A 108 15.93 4.91 25.08
CA ASP A 108 17.00 4.36 25.92
C ASP A 108 16.84 4.76 27.40
N LYS A 109 16.59 3.78 28.28
CA LYS A 109 16.46 3.96 29.73
C LYS A 109 17.67 4.61 30.41
N ASN A 110 18.85 4.57 29.78
CA ASN A 110 20.07 5.17 30.31
C ASN A 110 20.31 6.61 29.80
N SER A 111 19.51 7.06 28.84
CA SER A 111 19.61 8.41 28.28
C SER A 111 18.98 9.44 29.22
N SER A 112 19.56 10.64 29.25
CA SER A 112 18.95 11.79 29.92
C SER A 112 17.65 12.24 29.26
N LEU A 113 17.42 11.84 28.00
CA LEU A 113 16.22 12.13 27.22
C LEU A 113 15.18 11.01 27.25
N TYR A 114 15.37 9.98 28.09
CA TYR A 114 14.41 8.88 28.20
C TYR A 114 13.01 9.40 28.51
N ALA A 115 12.04 9.09 27.64
CA ALA A 115 10.67 9.57 27.71
C ALA A 115 10.49 11.12 27.69
N ASP A 116 11.53 11.89 27.33
CA ASP A 116 11.43 13.33 27.11
C ASP A 116 10.79 13.61 25.75
N THR A 117 9.59 14.18 25.74
CA THR A 117 8.86 14.47 24.51
C THR A 117 9.45 15.62 23.70
N LEU A 118 10.47 16.33 24.22
CA LEU A 118 11.13 17.48 23.60
C LEU A 118 10.15 18.61 23.20
N GLY A 119 9.00 18.68 23.87
CA GLY A 119 7.92 19.61 23.55
C GLY A 119 7.16 19.28 22.24
N LEU A 120 7.37 18.10 21.67
CA LEU A 120 6.71 17.62 20.45
C LEU A 120 5.32 17.01 20.72
N ILE A 121 5.04 16.68 21.98
CA ILE A 121 3.75 16.17 22.45
C ILE A 121 3.16 17.16 23.46
N LYS A 122 1.88 17.50 23.27
CA LYS A 122 1.11 18.43 24.10
C LYS A 122 -0.11 17.78 24.72
N ASN A 123 -0.66 18.43 25.74
CA ASN A 123 -1.93 18.08 26.37
C ASN A 123 -2.00 16.61 26.82
N THR A 124 -0.87 16.02 27.21
CA THR A 124 -0.83 14.63 27.65
C THR A 124 -1.57 14.47 28.97
N ALA A 125 -2.57 13.61 29.01
CA ALA A 125 -3.36 13.32 30.21
C ALA A 125 -3.69 11.83 30.32
N PHE A 126 -3.71 11.31 31.54
CA PHE A 126 -4.10 9.95 31.85
C PHE A 126 -5.20 9.94 32.91
N LYS A 127 -6.35 9.32 32.59
CA LYS A 127 -7.57 9.32 33.44
C LYS A 127 -8.01 10.73 33.87
N GLY A 128 -7.76 11.73 33.01
CA GLY A 128 -8.07 13.14 33.27
C GLY A 128 -6.96 13.94 33.95
N ASP A 129 -5.94 13.28 34.51
CA ASP A 129 -4.81 13.96 35.16
C ASP A 129 -3.71 14.30 34.14
N ILE A 130 -3.25 15.55 34.16
CA ILE A 130 -2.21 16.03 33.23
C ILE A 130 -0.85 15.42 33.60
N ILE A 131 -0.11 14.97 32.59
CA ILE A 131 1.25 14.45 32.72
C ILE A 131 2.25 15.59 32.49
N HIS A 132 3.09 15.86 33.49
CA HIS A 132 4.03 16.98 33.49
C HIS A 132 5.50 16.56 33.35
N SER A 133 5.82 15.28 33.55
CA SER A 133 7.21 14.81 33.55
C SER A 133 7.40 13.48 32.81
N PRO A 134 8.62 13.19 32.30
CA PRO A 134 8.95 11.88 31.72
C PRO A 134 8.69 10.71 32.68
N LYS A 135 8.92 10.91 33.98
CA LYS A 135 8.65 9.90 35.00
C LYS A 135 7.15 9.57 35.11
N GLU A 136 6.30 10.58 35.17
CA GLU A 136 4.85 10.39 35.20
C GLU A 136 4.35 9.70 33.93
N LEU A 137 4.93 10.03 32.76
CA LEU A 137 4.62 9.35 31.51
C LEU A 137 4.95 7.85 31.60
N ILE A 138 6.14 7.49 32.09
CA ILE A 138 6.54 6.09 32.27
C ILE A 138 5.63 5.36 33.27
N ASP A 139 5.31 5.99 34.40
CA ASP A 139 4.41 5.41 35.41
C ASP A 139 3.01 5.15 34.81
N CYS A 140 2.49 6.09 34.02
CA CYS A 140 1.24 5.95 33.27
C CYS A 140 1.30 4.80 32.26
N LEU A 141 2.32 4.76 31.40
CA LEU A 141 2.46 3.70 30.38
C LEU A 141 2.64 2.31 31.02
N THR A 142 3.31 2.25 32.18
CA THR A 142 3.45 1.03 32.98
C THR A 142 2.09 0.57 33.55
N GLN A 143 1.25 1.51 34.00
CA GLN A 143 -0.13 1.19 34.39
C GLN A 143 -0.95 0.69 33.21
N LEU A 144 -0.89 1.36 32.06
CA LEU A 144 -1.59 0.95 30.83
C LEU A 144 -1.20 -0.46 30.40
N LYS A 145 0.10 -0.81 30.45
CA LYS A 145 0.57 -2.18 30.23
C LYS A 145 -0.13 -3.19 31.15
N GLY A 146 -0.21 -2.89 32.45
CA GLY A 146 -0.93 -3.74 33.40
C GLY A 146 -2.42 -3.90 33.07
N MET A 147 -3.05 -2.81 32.61
CA MET A 147 -4.44 -2.81 32.17
C MET A 147 -4.63 -3.61 30.88
N LEU A 148 -3.74 -3.50 29.88
CA LEU A 148 -3.76 -4.25 28.62
C LEU A 148 -3.73 -5.78 28.84
N LYS A 149 -3.05 -6.25 29.88
CA LYS A 149 -3.00 -7.68 30.23
C LYS A 149 -4.30 -8.20 30.84
N THR A 150 -5.01 -7.34 31.56
CA THR A 150 -6.17 -7.74 32.37
C THR A 150 -7.49 -7.46 31.67
N GLN A 151 -7.62 -6.30 31.04
CA GLN A 151 -8.80 -5.82 30.35
C GLN A 151 -8.83 -6.25 28.89
N ASP A 152 -10.02 -6.22 28.29
CA ASP A 152 -10.22 -6.61 26.90
C ASP A 152 -9.89 -5.49 25.92
N PHE A 153 -10.18 -4.24 26.29
CA PHE A 153 -9.97 -3.06 25.46
C PHE A 153 -9.51 -1.87 26.30
N ILE A 154 -8.52 -1.14 25.80
CA ILE A 154 -7.96 0.05 26.43
C ILE A 154 -8.11 1.23 25.45
N PRO A 155 -9.07 2.14 25.67
CA PRO A 155 -9.27 3.29 24.79
C PRO A 155 -8.16 4.34 25.01
N ILE A 156 -7.55 4.80 23.93
CA ILE A 156 -6.55 5.86 23.91
C ILE A 156 -6.84 6.84 22.76
N PHE A 157 -6.38 8.07 22.89
CA PHE A 157 -6.37 9.06 21.82
C PHE A 157 -4.93 9.31 21.39
N THR A 158 -4.69 9.16 20.09
CA THR A 158 -3.34 9.21 19.51
C THR A 158 -3.15 10.43 18.62
N SER A 159 -1.97 10.54 18.01
CA SER A 159 -1.69 11.56 16.98
C SER A 159 -2.63 11.52 15.76
N ARG A 160 -3.24 10.36 15.47
CA ARG A 160 -4.14 10.16 14.32
C ARG A 160 -5.61 10.24 14.74
N GLU A 161 -6.02 9.35 15.63
CA GLU A 161 -7.42 9.19 16.00
C GLU A 161 -7.58 8.52 17.37
N ALA A 162 -8.82 8.50 17.86
CA ALA A 162 -9.21 7.69 19.00
C ALA A 162 -9.28 6.21 18.60
N LEU A 163 -8.68 5.33 19.39
CA LEU A 163 -8.68 3.89 19.14
C LEU A 163 -8.69 3.09 20.44
N SER A 164 -9.02 1.81 20.35
CA SER A 164 -8.94 0.86 21.46
C SER A 164 -7.85 -0.18 21.20
N LEU A 165 -6.95 -0.34 22.16
CA LEU A 165 -5.90 -1.35 22.12
C LEU A 165 -6.34 -2.65 22.82
N SER A 166 -5.93 -3.80 22.28
CA SER A 166 -6.18 -5.10 22.89
C SER A 166 -5.01 -6.06 22.69
N LEU A 167 -4.74 -6.91 23.70
CA LEU A 167 -3.83 -8.05 23.58
C LEU A 167 -4.57 -9.38 23.32
N LYS A 168 -5.88 -9.42 23.56
CA LYS A 168 -6.67 -10.66 23.57
C LYS A 168 -7.62 -10.78 22.40
N ASN A 169 -8.16 -9.66 21.94
CA ASN A 169 -9.18 -9.61 20.91
C ASN A 169 -8.54 -9.37 19.54
N PRO A 170 -8.49 -10.38 18.66
CA PRO A 170 -7.87 -10.24 17.35
C PRO A 170 -8.56 -9.17 16.52
N SER A 171 -7.77 -8.48 15.71
CA SER A 171 -8.20 -7.45 14.78
C SER A 171 -7.40 -7.56 13.49
N PRO A 172 -7.99 -7.23 12.33
CA PRO A 172 -7.21 -7.07 11.11
C PRO A 172 -6.15 -5.97 11.23
N SER A 173 -6.26 -4.98 12.12
CA SER A 173 -5.27 -3.91 12.28
C SER A 173 -4.37 -4.16 13.49
N VAL A 174 -3.04 -4.11 13.27
CA VAL A 174 -2.05 -4.52 14.27
C VAL A 174 -0.88 -3.54 14.31
N ILE A 175 -0.51 -3.08 15.51
CA ILE A 175 0.74 -2.37 15.76
C ILE A 175 1.77 -3.38 16.25
N PHE A 176 2.85 -3.54 15.52
CA PHE A 176 4.01 -4.32 15.95
C PHE A 176 5.00 -3.42 16.67
N SER A 177 5.71 -3.97 17.66
CA SER A 177 6.69 -3.20 18.44
C SER A 177 7.87 -2.75 17.58
N ASP A 178 8.32 -3.60 16.65
CA ASP A 178 9.43 -3.30 15.74
C ASP A 178 9.32 -4.06 14.42
N LEU A 179 10.28 -3.80 13.52
CA LEU A 179 10.35 -4.43 12.21
C LEU A 179 10.63 -5.95 12.30
N SER A 180 11.35 -6.40 13.33
CA SER A 180 11.66 -7.82 13.55
C SER A 180 10.37 -8.61 13.84
N SER A 181 9.49 -8.03 14.64
CA SER A 181 8.18 -8.58 15.02
C SER A 181 7.28 -8.74 13.78
N VAL A 182 7.26 -7.72 12.90
CA VAL A 182 6.53 -7.77 11.62
C VAL A 182 7.03 -8.94 10.76
N LEU A 183 8.35 -9.05 10.57
CA LEU A 183 8.96 -10.09 9.72
C LEU A 183 8.84 -11.49 10.32
N SER A 184 8.74 -11.59 11.65
CA SER A 184 8.51 -12.84 12.35
C SER A 184 7.10 -13.36 12.12
N CYS A 185 6.10 -12.48 12.14
CA CYS A 185 4.69 -12.85 12.01
C CYS A 185 4.18 -12.94 10.55
N THR A 186 4.73 -12.13 9.65
CA THR A 186 4.18 -11.93 8.29
C THR A 186 5.09 -12.51 7.20
N LYS A 187 4.53 -12.68 6.00
CA LYS A 187 5.26 -13.06 4.78
C LYS A 187 5.83 -11.86 4.02
N LEU A 188 5.85 -10.66 4.63
CA LEU A 188 6.43 -9.48 3.98
C LEU A 188 7.95 -9.66 3.79
N PRO A 189 8.50 -9.32 2.61
CA PRO A 189 9.93 -9.22 2.45
C PRO A 189 10.47 -7.97 3.17
N LEU A 190 11.72 -8.03 3.63
CA LEU A 190 12.37 -6.93 4.34
C LEU A 190 12.34 -5.61 3.57
N GLU A 191 12.54 -5.64 2.24
CA GLU A 191 12.51 -4.43 1.41
C GLU A 191 11.16 -3.70 1.45
N ASP A 192 10.06 -4.44 1.55
CA ASP A 192 8.72 -3.84 1.66
C ASP A 192 8.43 -3.40 3.10
N ALA A 193 8.85 -4.20 4.08
CA ALA A 193 8.61 -3.90 5.49
C ALA A 193 9.33 -2.63 5.96
N LYS A 194 10.50 -2.27 5.36
CA LYS A 194 11.22 -1.01 5.63
C LYS A 194 10.34 0.24 5.46
N TYR A 195 9.34 0.21 4.57
CA TYR A 195 8.40 1.32 4.42
C TYR A 195 7.59 1.61 5.68
N LEU A 196 7.29 0.61 6.52
CA LEU A 196 6.63 0.85 7.81
C LEU A 196 7.49 1.72 8.75
N ALA A 197 8.80 1.72 8.55
CA ALA A 197 9.74 2.48 9.37
C ALA A 197 9.95 3.92 8.87
N SER A 198 9.36 4.32 7.73
CA SER A 198 9.45 5.70 7.22
C SER A 198 8.89 6.72 8.22
N LEU A 199 9.22 7.99 8.02
CA LEU A 199 8.75 9.10 8.85
C LEU A 199 7.22 9.15 8.94
N GLU A 200 6.53 8.82 7.84
CA GLU A 200 5.07 8.88 7.73
C GLU A 200 4.38 7.69 8.40
N LYS A 201 5.12 6.61 8.68
CA LYS A 201 4.64 5.41 9.36
C LYS A 201 3.37 4.85 8.72
N PRO A 202 3.43 4.48 7.42
CA PRO A 202 2.29 3.93 6.70
C PRO A 202 1.90 2.55 7.26
N SER A 203 0.78 2.04 6.77
CA SER A 203 0.32 0.67 6.99
C SER A 203 0.51 -0.17 5.73
N ILE A 204 0.75 -1.46 5.88
CA ILE A 204 0.87 -2.41 4.77
C ILE A 204 -0.05 -3.60 5.01
N LYS A 205 -0.80 -3.98 3.98
CA LYS A 205 -1.55 -5.24 3.97
C LYS A 205 -0.57 -6.42 3.84
N ALA A 206 -0.49 -7.23 4.89
CA ALA A 206 0.55 -8.23 5.10
C ALA A 206 -0.07 -9.63 5.28
N PRO A 207 0.22 -10.60 4.38
CA PRO A 207 -0.17 -11.99 4.59
C PRO A 207 0.54 -12.58 5.81
N LEU A 208 -0.17 -13.34 6.63
CA LEU A 208 0.39 -13.99 7.81
C LEU A 208 1.08 -15.30 7.44
N LYS A 209 2.14 -15.65 8.19
CA LYS A 209 2.66 -17.03 8.16
C LYS A 209 1.63 -17.97 8.79
N SER A 210 1.56 -19.20 8.31
CA SER A 210 0.50 -20.15 8.69
C SER A 210 0.37 -20.37 10.19
N VAL A 211 1.48 -20.35 10.93
CA VAL A 211 1.52 -20.51 12.40
C VAL A 211 0.83 -19.39 13.18
N PHE A 212 0.58 -18.24 12.56
CA PHE A 212 -0.06 -17.09 13.21
C PHE A 212 -1.53 -16.91 12.79
N LYS A 213 -2.01 -17.57 11.74
CA LYS A 213 -3.39 -17.37 11.24
C LYS A 213 -4.45 -17.61 12.32
N ASP A 214 -4.25 -18.62 13.16
CA ASP A 214 -5.15 -18.91 14.29
C ASP A 214 -5.09 -17.87 15.42
N THR A 215 -3.91 -17.29 15.68
CA THR A 215 -3.72 -16.25 16.69
C THR A 215 -4.42 -14.96 16.29
N PHE A 216 -4.30 -14.58 15.01
CA PHE A 216 -4.87 -13.35 14.47
C PHE A 216 -6.31 -13.52 13.96
N LYS A 217 -6.80 -14.78 13.85
CA LYS A 217 -8.09 -15.13 13.25
C LYS A 217 -8.30 -14.51 11.87
N ASN A 218 -7.21 -14.42 11.12
CA ASN A 218 -7.18 -13.81 9.79
C ASN A 218 -6.04 -14.44 8.97
N ASP A 219 -6.17 -14.42 7.64
CA ASP A 219 -5.10 -14.79 6.72
C ASP A 219 -4.11 -13.64 6.48
N GLU A 220 -4.60 -12.41 6.66
CA GLU A 220 -3.86 -11.18 6.40
C GLU A 220 -4.26 -10.09 7.39
N ILE A 221 -3.35 -9.14 7.59
CA ILE A 221 -3.54 -8.01 8.49
C ILE A 221 -3.07 -6.72 7.86
N ILE A 222 -3.49 -5.59 8.41
CA ILE A 222 -2.93 -4.28 8.21
C ILE A 222 -1.84 -4.08 9.27
N ALA A 223 -0.60 -4.34 8.88
CA ALA A 223 0.58 -4.20 9.73
C ALA A 223 1.02 -2.73 9.81
N GLN A 224 1.31 -2.28 11.03
CA GLN A 224 1.78 -0.94 11.35
C GLN A 224 2.94 -1.01 12.34
N LEU A 225 3.79 0.01 12.33
CA LEU A 225 4.70 0.32 13.42
C LEU A 225 4.14 1.49 14.24
N PRO A 226 4.64 1.73 15.46
CA PRO A 226 4.19 2.85 16.27
C PRO A 226 4.46 4.16 15.53
N TYR A 227 3.40 4.94 15.30
CA TYR A 227 3.45 6.09 14.41
C TYR A 227 3.67 7.43 15.11
N ASP A 228 3.71 7.43 16.45
CA ASP A 228 4.09 8.57 17.26
C ASP A 228 4.96 8.16 18.46
N PRO A 229 5.67 9.12 19.10
CA PRO A 229 6.57 8.83 20.21
C PRO A 229 5.91 8.08 21.37
N ILE A 230 4.66 8.43 21.73
CA ILE A 230 4.00 7.84 22.90
C ILE A 230 3.63 6.37 22.65
N LEU A 231 3.08 6.06 21.47
CA LEU A 231 2.85 4.67 21.07
C LEU A 231 4.15 3.87 21.00
N ASN A 232 5.23 4.48 20.51
CA ASN A 232 6.52 3.80 20.40
C ASN A 232 7.06 3.43 21.78
N LEU A 233 7.02 4.37 22.72
CA LEU A 233 7.43 4.12 24.10
C LEU A 233 6.56 3.05 24.78
N LEU A 234 5.24 3.06 24.56
CA LEU A 234 4.35 2.01 25.04
C LEU A 234 4.72 0.64 24.48
N CYS A 235 4.95 0.54 23.16
CA CYS A 235 5.33 -0.71 22.53
C CYS A 235 6.70 -1.21 22.99
N HIS A 236 7.65 -0.31 23.23
CA HIS A 236 8.96 -0.65 23.79
C HIS A 236 8.83 -1.23 25.22
N ILE A 237 8.00 -0.61 26.06
CA ILE A 237 7.67 -1.11 27.42
C ILE A 237 6.98 -2.49 27.37
N LEU A 238 6.13 -2.74 26.37
CA LEU A 238 5.48 -4.04 26.16
C LEU A 238 6.49 -5.10 25.68
N GLN A 239 7.42 -4.70 24.80
CA GLN A 239 8.45 -5.58 24.26
C GLN A 239 9.41 -6.10 25.34
N ASP A 240 9.72 -5.30 26.37
CA ASP A 240 10.48 -5.75 27.55
C ASP A 240 9.85 -6.96 28.26
N GLU A 241 8.54 -7.18 28.07
CA GLU A 241 7.81 -8.32 28.63
C GLU A 241 7.48 -9.41 27.59
N GLY A 242 8.10 -9.34 26.40
CA GLY A 242 7.90 -10.30 25.32
C GLY A 242 6.59 -10.11 24.55
N ILE A 243 5.95 -8.94 24.65
CA ILE A 243 4.75 -8.61 23.86
C ILE A 243 5.20 -7.87 22.59
N GLU A 244 5.13 -8.56 21.46
CA GLU A 244 5.65 -8.09 20.16
C GLU A 244 4.64 -7.29 19.33
N PHE A 245 3.35 -7.33 19.69
CA PHE A 245 2.30 -6.63 18.96
C PHE A 245 1.06 -6.36 19.81
N VAL A 246 0.22 -5.43 19.34
CA VAL A 246 -1.06 -5.05 19.93
C VAL A 246 -2.11 -4.92 18.83
N PHE A 247 -3.32 -5.43 19.08
CA PHE A 247 -4.46 -5.29 18.18
C PHE A 247 -5.11 -3.91 18.33
N MET A 248 -5.42 -3.26 17.20
CA MET A 248 -6.13 -1.99 17.15
C MET A 248 -7.59 -2.19 16.79
N HIS A 249 -8.47 -1.50 17.50
CA HIS A 249 -9.90 -1.47 17.24
C HIS A 249 -10.38 -0.02 17.13
N GLU A 250 -11.41 0.23 16.34
CA GLU A 250 -12.08 1.54 16.34
C GLU A 250 -12.61 1.84 17.75
N SER A 251 -12.38 3.05 18.24
CA SER A 251 -12.91 3.44 19.54
C SER A 251 -14.41 3.65 19.45
N ARG A 252 -15.16 2.95 20.31
CA ARG A 252 -16.58 3.21 20.57
C ARG A 252 -16.79 4.12 21.78
N SER A 253 -15.73 4.44 22.51
CA SER A 253 -15.75 5.27 23.71
C SER A 253 -15.43 6.72 23.38
N CYS A 254 -16.17 7.65 23.98
CA CYS A 254 -15.83 9.08 23.96
C CYS A 254 -14.77 9.44 25.02
N GLU A 255 -14.53 8.58 26.02
CA GLU A 255 -13.56 8.82 27.08
C GLU A 255 -12.33 7.92 26.87
N ALA A 256 -11.21 8.55 26.47
CA ALA A 256 -9.92 7.89 26.35
C ALA A 256 -9.21 7.86 27.72
N LEU A 257 -8.59 6.72 28.05
CA LEU A 257 -7.79 6.60 29.27
C LEU A 257 -6.49 7.40 29.17
N LEU A 258 -5.86 7.41 28.00
CA LEU A 258 -4.69 8.22 27.68
C LEU A 258 -5.03 9.12 26.51
N TYR A 259 -4.73 10.40 26.64
CA TYR A 259 -4.91 11.41 25.61
C TYR A 259 -3.62 12.19 25.45
N TYR A 260 -3.22 12.48 24.21
CA TYR A 260 -2.10 13.36 23.89
C TYR A 260 -2.22 13.89 22.46
N GLU A 261 -1.55 15.00 22.19
CA GLU A 261 -1.52 15.62 20.86
C GLU A 261 -0.09 15.74 20.36
N ALA A 262 0.21 15.14 19.20
CA ALA A 262 1.48 15.34 18.54
C ALA A 262 1.48 16.60 17.67
N LEU A 263 2.60 17.32 17.65
CA LEU A 263 2.80 18.48 16.76
C LEU A 263 2.93 18.07 15.29
N PHE A 264 3.63 16.97 15.03
CA PHE A 264 3.71 16.37 13.70
C PHE A 264 2.63 15.31 13.56
N LYS A 265 1.69 15.53 12.64
CA LYS A 265 0.57 14.63 12.36
C LYS A 265 0.75 14.05 10.97
N THR A 266 0.74 12.72 10.87
CA THR A 266 0.77 12.03 9.59
C THR A 266 -0.58 11.35 9.37
N PRO A 267 -1.22 11.54 8.21
CA PRO A 267 -2.47 10.86 7.93
C PRO A 267 -2.25 9.34 7.91
N LYS A 268 -3.30 8.60 8.23
CA LYS A 268 -3.31 7.14 8.07
C LYS A 268 -3.19 6.82 6.58
N ARG A 269 -2.06 6.23 6.17
CA ARG A 269 -1.80 5.82 4.80
C ARG A 269 -1.74 4.30 4.74
N LEU A 270 -2.50 3.70 3.83
CA LEU A 270 -2.34 2.29 3.46
C LEU A 270 -1.59 2.26 2.13
N ILE A 271 -0.50 1.51 2.08
CA ILE A 271 0.34 1.45 0.87
C ILE A 271 0.56 0.02 0.39
N THR A 272 0.82 -0.11 -0.90
CA THR A 272 1.30 -1.34 -1.54
C THR A 272 2.64 -1.05 -2.22
N PRO A 273 3.77 -1.40 -1.59
CA PRO A 273 5.09 -1.17 -2.18
C PRO A 273 5.38 -2.15 -3.32
N THR A 274 6.07 -1.65 -4.33
CA THR A 274 6.61 -2.42 -5.45
C THR A 274 8.09 -2.09 -5.63
N LYS A 275 8.79 -2.87 -6.47
CA LYS A 275 10.19 -2.58 -6.81
C LYS A 275 10.45 -1.22 -7.48
N LYS A 276 9.42 -0.58 -8.05
CA LYS A 276 9.57 0.65 -8.85
C LYS A 276 8.94 1.88 -8.20
N PHE A 277 7.88 1.70 -7.43
CA PHE A 277 7.13 2.78 -6.80
C PHE A 277 6.30 2.25 -5.62
N VAL A 278 5.75 3.15 -4.83
CA VAL A 278 4.79 2.85 -3.75
C VAL A 278 3.41 3.30 -4.22
N LEU A 279 2.43 2.39 -4.21
CA LEU A 279 1.03 2.72 -4.49
C LEU A 279 0.34 3.13 -3.19
N GLU A 280 -0.35 4.26 -3.18
CA GLU A 280 -1.26 4.61 -2.08
C GLU A 280 -2.66 4.08 -2.33
N ASN A 281 -3.20 3.36 -1.34
CA ASN A 281 -4.51 2.74 -1.38
C ASN A 281 -5.56 3.65 -0.74
N ASN A 282 -5.61 4.91 -1.18
CA ASN A 282 -6.57 5.89 -0.67
C ASN A 282 -7.87 5.82 -1.46
N PHE A 283 -9.00 5.83 -0.75
CA PHE A 283 -10.33 5.88 -1.36
C PHE A 283 -10.82 7.31 -1.35
N SER A 284 -11.52 7.70 -2.41
CA SER A 284 -12.23 8.97 -2.42
C SER A 284 -13.50 8.87 -1.60
N THR A 285 -13.68 9.82 -0.68
CA THR A 285 -14.93 10.02 0.05
C THR A 285 -15.89 10.94 -0.72
N PHE A 286 -15.47 11.49 -1.87
CA PHE A 286 -16.35 12.27 -2.72
C PHE A 286 -17.32 11.33 -3.44
N PRO A 287 -18.62 11.68 -3.49
CA PRO A 287 -19.58 10.87 -4.24
C PRO A 287 -19.33 11.02 -5.74
N PHE A 288 -19.20 9.89 -6.43
CA PHE A 288 -19.22 9.80 -7.90
C PHE A 288 -20.48 9.05 -8.32
N LYS A 289 -21.10 9.50 -9.41
CA LYS A 289 -22.27 8.84 -10.00
C LYS A 289 -21.93 7.43 -10.48
N ASP A 290 -20.80 7.30 -11.16
CA ASP A 290 -20.31 6.06 -11.74
C ASP A 290 -18.79 6.09 -11.96
N GLU A 291 -18.22 4.96 -12.38
CA GLU A 291 -16.79 4.85 -12.60
C GLU A 291 -16.28 5.70 -13.77
N LEU A 292 -17.14 6.09 -14.72
CA LEU A 292 -16.71 6.94 -15.85
C LEU A 292 -16.52 8.39 -15.39
N GLU A 293 -17.39 8.88 -14.50
CA GLU A 293 -17.20 10.17 -13.85
C GLU A 293 -15.90 10.18 -13.04
N PHE A 294 -15.68 9.13 -12.23
CA PHE A 294 -14.45 8.97 -11.44
C PHE A 294 -13.19 9.01 -12.31
N LEU A 295 -13.19 8.31 -13.45
CA LEU A 295 -12.03 8.21 -14.35
C LEU A 295 -11.90 9.38 -15.34
N SER A 296 -12.83 10.34 -15.34
CA SER A 296 -12.81 11.46 -16.29
C SER A 296 -11.65 12.45 -16.07
N ALA A 297 -11.02 12.43 -14.88
CA ALA A 297 -9.94 13.33 -14.50
C ALA A 297 -8.58 12.98 -15.13
N THR A 298 -8.45 11.86 -15.87
CA THR A 298 -7.16 11.38 -16.38
C THR A 298 -6.90 11.84 -17.82
N PRO A 299 -6.15 12.93 -18.09
CA PRO A 299 -5.95 13.39 -19.46
C PRO A 299 -5.07 12.42 -20.28
N ASN A 300 -5.38 12.32 -21.58
CA ASN A 300 -4.60 11.63 -22.62
C ASN A 300 -3.85 10.34 -22.21
N SER A 301 -4.57 9.32 -21.73
CA SER A 301 -3.96 8.07 -21.27
C SER A 301 -4.80 6.82 -21.60
N ILE A 302 -4.15 5.66 -21.60
CA ILE A 302 -4.87 4.38 -21.48
C ILE A 302 -5.23 4.22 -20.01
N VAL A 303 -6.49 3.94 -19.71
CA VAL A 303 -6.99 3.83 -18.34
C VAL A 303 -7.39 2.39 -18.06
N LEU A 304 -6.80 1.79 -17.02
CA LEU A 304 -7.16 0.47 -16.52
C LEU A 304 -7.80 0.64 -15.15
N TYR A 305 -9.05 0.21 -15.03
CA TYR A 305 -9.80 0.23 -13.78
C TYR A 305 -10.24 -1.19 -13.40
N LEU A 306 -9.67 -1.71 -12.32
CA LEU A 306 -9.95 -3.04 -11.79
C LEU A 306 -10.39 -2.91 -10.32
N SER A 307 -11.70 -2.98 -10.08
CA SER A 307 -12.29 -2.81 -8.74
C SER A 307 -13.00 -4.08 -8.30
N PHE A 308 -12.89 -4.41 -7.02
CA PHE A 308 -13.64 -5.50 -6.40
C PHE A 308 -15.15 -5.25 -6.38
N LYS A 309 -15.58 -3.99 -6.44
CA LYS A 309 -17.00 -3.61 -6.30
C LYS A 309 -17.62 -3.06 -7.58
N ARG A 310 -16.80 -2.59 -8.52
CA ARG A 310 -17.27 -1.85 -9.70
C ARG A 310 -16.90 -2.58 -10.99
N PRO A 311 -17.62 -2.31 -12.09
CA PRO A 311 -17.29 -2.90 -13.39
C PRO A 311 -15.85 -2.60 -13.82
N THR A 312 -15.19 -3.60 -14.40
CA THR A 312 -13.86 -3.41 -14.98
C THR A 312 -13.95 -2.48 -16.20
N ARG A 313 -12.98 -1.57 -16.33
CA ARG A 313 -12.88 -0.67 -17.49
C ARG A 313 -11.49 -0.69 -18.09
N LEU A 314 -11.43 -0.83 -19.41
CA LEU A 314 -10.23 -0.72 -20.22
C LEU A 314 -10.49 0.34 -21.27
N LEU A 315 -10.04 1.57 -20.99
CA LEU A 315 -10.45 2.77 -21.71
C LEU A 315 -9.26 3.47 -22.36
N LEU A 316 -9.57 4.28 -23.36
CA LEU A 316 -8.72 5.34 -23.86
C LEU A 316 -9.37 6.66 -23.46
N HIS A 317 -8.67 7.46 -22.66
CA HIS A 317 -9.03 8.86 -22.47
C HIS A 317 -8.29 9.70 -23.51
N ALA A 318 -9.00 10.22 -24.50
CA ALA A 318 -8.42 11.09 -25.52
C ALA A 318 -9.42 12.18 -25.91
N ASN A 319 -8.92 13.40 -26.13
CA ASN A 319 -9.71 14.56 -26.55
C ASN A 319 -10.92 14.85 -25.63
N GLY A 320 -10.75 14.70 -24.31
CA GLY A 320 -11.81 14.91 -23.32
C GLY A 320 -12.93 13.85 -23.34
N SER A 321 -12.68 12.69 -23.96
CA SER A 321 -13.64 11.60 -24.03
C SER A 321 -13.03 10.27 -23.59
N LEU A 322 -13.82 9.48 -22.85
CA LEU A 322 -13.50 8.11 -22.50
C LEU A 322 -14.11 7.15 -23.53
N LYS A 323 -13.27 6.33 -24.16
CA LYS A 323 -13.69 5.31 -25.12
C LYS A 323 -13.30 3.93 -24.64
N THR A 324 -14.22 2.98 -24.67
CA THR A 324 -13.91 1.59 -24.34
C THR A 324 -13.03 0.97 -25.42
N LEU A 325 -11.86 0.47 -25.02
CA LEU A 325 -10.93 -0.25 -25.88
C LEU A 325 -11.24 -1.75 -25.92
N LEU A 326 -11.68 -2.32 -24.80
CA LEU A 326 -12.01 -3.74 -24.68
C LEU A 326 -13.22 -3.94 -23.77
N SER A 327 -14.22 -4.64 -24.28
CA SER A 327 -15.33 -5.11 -23.46
C SER A 327 -14.91 -6.32 -22.62
N VAL A 328 -15.28 -6.30 -21.35
CA VAL A 328 -15.03 -7.34 -20.35
C VAL A 328 -16.35 -7.92 -19.83
N SER A 329 -17.43 -7.75 -20.59
CA SER A 329 -18.72 -8.34 -20.27
C SER A 329 -18.72 -9.84 -20.59
N PHE A 330 -19.29 -10.63 -19.68
CA PHE A 330 -19.43 -12.07 -19.84
C PHE A 330 -20.82 -12.55 -19.47
N ASP A 331 -21.15 -13.73 -19.97
CA ASP A 331 -22.42 -14.44 -19.75
C ASP A 331 -22.07 -15.93 -19.62
N PHE A 332 -22.26 -16.48 -18.42
CA PHE A 332 -21.85 -17.84 -18.08
C PHE A 332 -22.48 -18.87 -19.00
N ASN A 333 -23.78 -18.73 -19.29
CA ASN A 333 -24.51 -19.68 -20.11
C ASN A 333 -24.00 -19.69 -21.55
N LYS A 334 -23.78 -18.51 -22.13
CA LYS A 334 -23.18 -18.40 -23.47
C LYS A 334 -21.77 -18.99 -23.49
N MET A 335 -20.95 -18.68 -22.48
CA MET A 335 -19.59 -19.18 -22.39
C MET A 335 -19.53 -20.70 -22.28
N PHE A 336 -20.36 -21.27 -21.41
CA PHE A 336 -20.42 -22.71 -21.16
C PHE A 336 -20.97 -23.46 -22.38
N ASN A 337 -21.98 -22.90 -23.06
CA ASN A 337 -22.47 -23.45 -24.32
C ASN A 337 -21.42 -23.39 -25.44
N ALA A 338 -20.64 -22.31 -25.53
CA ALA A 338 -19.54 -22.22 -26.49
C ALA A 338 -18.48 -23.31 -26.26
N LEU A 339 -18.17 -23.67 -25.00
CA LEU A 339 -17.26 -24.78 -24.71
C LEU A 339 -17.81 -26.14 -25.16
N LYS A 340 -19.12 -26.36 -25.10
CA LYS A 340 -19.75 -27.61 -25.58
C LYS A 340 -19.68 -27.76 -27.11
N GLN A 341 -19.68 -26.63 -27.83
CA GLN A 341 -19.66 -26.60 -29.29
C GLN A 341 -18.25 -26.72 -29.89
N ASP A 342 -17.22 -26.26 -29.18
CA ASP A 342 -15.81 -26.43 -29.59
C ASP A 342 -15.37 -27.89 -29.33
N GLU A 343 -14.92 -28.59 -30.38
CA GLU A 343 -14.60 -30.02 -30.31
C GLU A 343 -13.54 -30.36 -29.24
N LYS A 344 -12.49 -29.53 -29.13
CA LYS A 344 -11.42 -29.76 -28.15
C LYS A 344 -11.92 -29.46 -26.75
N ALA A 345 -12.65 -28.36 -26.57
CA ALA A 345 -13.21 -27.98 -25.29
C ALA A 345 -14.28 -28.97 -24.79
N SER A 346 -15.10 -29.52 -25.69
CA SER A 346 -16.13 -30.50 -25.36
C SER A 346 -15.51 -31.81 -24.83
N ARG A 347 -14.42 -32.29 -25.45
CA ARG A 347 -13.64 -33.43 -24.93
C ARG A 347 -13.03 -33.13 -23.56
N MET A 348 -12.52 -31.92 -23.35
CA MET A 348 -12.03 -31.47 -22.04
C MET A 348 -13.15 -31.48 -20.98
N LEU A 349 -14.35 -30.99 -21.31
CA LEU A 349 -15.50 -31.01 -20.41
C LEU A 349 -15.93 -32.43 -20.04
N GLN A 350 -15.91 -33.38 -20.99
CA GLN A 350 -16.21 -34.80 -20.72
C GLN A 350 -15.20 -35.41 -19.75
N ASN A 351 -13.91 -35.14 -19.96
CA ASN A 351 -12.85 -35.56 -19.04
C ASN A 351 -13.03 -34.91 -17.65
N TYR A 352 -13.43 -33.63 -17.61
CA TYR A 352 -13.72 -32.91 -16.37
C TYR A 352 -14.87 -33.56 -15.60
N ALA A 353 -15.98 -33.85 -16.28
CA ALA A 353 -17.13 -34.53 -15.70
C ALA A 353 -16.79 -35.92 -15.16
N THR A 354 -15.86 -36.63 -15.80
CA THR A 354 -15.41 -37.95 -15.35
C THR A 354 -14.53 -37.86 -14.11
N LYS A 355 -13.60 -36.90 -14.07
CA LYS A 355 -12.64 -36.75 -12.96
C LYS A 355 -13.24 -36.05 -11.73
N PHE A 356 -14.16 -35.11 -11.96
CA PHE A 356 -14.78 -34.27 -10.92
C PHE A 356 -16.32 -34.24 -11.09
N PRO A 357 -17.01 -35.40 -10.95
CA PRO A 357 -18.43 -35.51 -11.24
C PRO A 357 -19.30 -34.56 -10.42
N ASP A 358 -19.01 -34.39 -9.13
CA ASP A 358 -19.76 -33.50 -8.25
C ASP A 358 -19.60 -32.03 -8.64
N PHE A 359 -18.38 -31.62 -9.01
CA PHE A 359 -18.11 -30.24 -9.45
C PHE A 359 -18.80 -29.97 -10.79
N TYR A 360 -18.74 -30.92 -11.71
CA TYR A 360 -19.40 -30.78 -13.00
C TYR A 360 -20.91 -30.70 -12.87
N ALA A 361 -21.53 -31.53 -12.02
CA ALA A 361 -22.96 -31.46 -11.75
C ALA A 361 -23.38 -30.06 -11.23
N ARG A 362 -22.60 -29.51 -10.30
CA ARG A 362 -22.79 -28.14 -9.80
C ARG A 362 -22.63 -27.07 -10.88
N ILE A 363 -21.65 -27.19 -11.78
CA ILE A 363 -21.46 -26.27 -12.92
C ILE A 363 -22.69 -26.32 -13.86
N VAL A 364 -23.24 -27.51 -14.12
CA VAL A 364 -24.46 -27.66 -14.94
C VAL A 364 -25.65 -27.02 -14.24
N GLU A 365 -25.76 -27.13 -12.92
CA GLU A 365 -26.80 -26.45 -12.16
C GLU A 365 -26.67 -24.92 -12.23
N LEU A 366 -25.45 -24.38 -12.08
CA LEU A 366 -25.19 -22.95 -12.27
C LEU A 366 -25.65 -22.43 -13.63
N SER A 367 -25.59 -23.27 -14.68
CA SER A 367 -26.00 -22.87 -16.02
C SER A 367 -27.52 -22.65 -16.18
N LYS A 368 -28.29 -22.85 -15.11
CA LYS A 368 -29.73 -22.52 -15.05
C LYS A 368 -29.98 -21.08 -14.60
N TYR A 369 -28.97 -20.40 -14.07
CA TYR A 369 -29.07 -19.02 -13.61
C TYR A 369 -28.43 -18.07 -14.62
N ASP A 370 -28.95 -16.84 -14.70
CA ASP A 370 -28.39 -15.79 -15.55
C ASP A 370 -27.20 -15.12 -14.87
N LEU A 371 -26.08 -15.86 -14.82
CA LEU A 371 -24.82 -15.37 -14.28
C LEU A 371 -24.05 -14.63 -15.36
N GLY A 372 -23.78 -13.36 -15.12
CA GLY A 372 -23.04 -12.50 -16.03
C GLY A 372 -22.68 -11.20 -15.35
N GLY A 373 -21.82 -10.43 -15.99
CA GLY A 373 -21.34 -9.19 -15.41
C GLY A 373 -20.39 -8.46 -16.32
N ALA A 374 -19.93 -7.30 -15.85
CA ALA A 374 -18.92 -6.48 -16.51
C ALA A 374 -17.68 -6.26 -15.64
N ASN A 375 -17.51 -7.05 -14.56
CA ASN A 375 -16.33 -7.04 -13.73
C ASN A 375 -15.54 -8.34 -13.91
N LEU A 376 -14.28 -8.23 -14.32
CA LEU A 376 -13.41 -9.40 -14.51
C LEU A 376 -13.22 -10.16 -13.19
N LEU A 377 -13.25 -9.47 -12.04
CA LEU A 377 -13.03 -10.09 -10.74
C LEU A 377 -14.22 -10.96 -10.30
N ASP A 378 -15.45 -10.64 -10.71
CA ASP A 378 -16.61 -11.51 -10.49
C ASP A 378 -16.44 -12.85 -11.23
N PHE A 379 -15.76 -12.83 -12.38
CA PHE A 379 -15.41 -14.05 -13.10
C PHE A 379 -14.37 -14.90 -12.36
N PHE A 380 -13.52 -14.31 -11.51
CA PHE A 380 -12.63 -15.10 -10.65
C PHE A 380 -13.39 -15.90 -9.60
N CYS A 381 -14.54 -15.41 -9.13
CA CYS A 381 -15.43 -16.18 -8.27
C CYS A 381 -16.02 -17.39 -9.03
N ILE A 382 -16.46 -17.20 -10.28
CA ILE A 382 -16.89 -18.30 -11.17
C ILE A 382 -15.76 -19.33 -11.34
N LEU A 383 -14.54 -18.87 -11.65
CA LEU A 383 -13.40 -19.78 -11.78
C LEU A 383 -13.12 -20.54 -10.49
N GLY A 384 -13.16 -19.87 -9.34
CA GLY A 384 -12.98 -20.48 -8.03
C GLY A 384 -13.95 -21.65 -7.81
N PHE A 385 -15.22 -21.43 -8.13
CA PHE A 385 -16.24 -22.47 -8.07
C PHE A 385 -15.99 -23.59 -9.08
N VAL A 386 -15.76 -23.25 -10.35
CA VAL A 386 -15.52 -24.22 -11.43
C VAL A 386 -14.35 -25.12 -11.13
N LEU A 387 -13.26 -24.59 -10.57
CA LEU A 387 -12.03 -25.31 -10.23
C LEU A 387 -12.13 -26.10 -8.92
N GLY A 388 -13.21 -25.90 -8.15
CA GLY A 388 -13.45 -26.56 -6.87
C GLY A 388 -12.60 -26.00 -5.73
N TYR A 389 -12.32 -24.70 -5.75
CA TYR A 389 -11.61 -23.99 -4.66
C TYR A 389 -12.54 -23.58 -3.53
N SER A 390 -13.81 -23.31 -3.85
CA SER A 390 -14.85 -22.92 -2.91
C SER A 390 -16.17 -23.56 -3.33
N GLU A 391 -17.01 -23.87 -2.34
CA GLU A 391 -18.39 -24.28 -2.56
C GLU A 391 -19.34 -23.08 -2.66
N ASP A 392 -18.92 -21.94 -2.10
CA ASP A 392 -19.63 -20.67 -2.20
C ASP A 392 -19.11 -19.88 -3.41
N PHE A 393 -20.06 -19.55 -4.29
CA PHE A 393 -19.87 -18.76 -5.49
C PHE A 393 -19.44 -17.31 -5.21
N CYS A 394 -19.69 -16.78 -4.01
CA CYS A 394 -19.34 -15.40 -3.66
C CYS A 394 -17.90 -15.23 -3.15
N THR A 395 -17.16 -16.33 -2.94
CA THR A 395 -15.82 -16.27 -2.39
C THR A 395 -14.78 -16.00 -3.50
N GLN A 396 -13.98 -14.95 -3.34
CA GLN A 396 -12.88 -14.62 -4.25
C GLN A 396 -11.67 -15.57 -4.07
N SER A 397 -11.85 -16.87 -4.25
CA SER A 397 -10.87 -17.88 -3.84
C SER A 397 -9.55 -17.86 -4.62
N VAL A 398 -9.52 -17.33 -5.84
CA VAL A 398 -8.32 -17.28 -6.68
C VAL A 398 -7.22 -16.41 -6.05
N ILE A 399 -7.57 -15.24 -5.52
CA ILE A 399 -6.57 -14.27 -5.03
C ILE A 399 -5.87 -14.76 -3.74
N PRO A 400 -6.58 -15.21 -2.69
CA PRO A 400 -5.97 -15.80 -1.50
C PRO A 400 -5.06 -17.00 -1.84
N LEU A 401 -5.51 -17.90 -2.72
CA LEU A 401 -4.67 -19.04 -3.15
C LEU A 401 -3.41 -18.59 -3.89
N ALA A 402 -3.50 -17.56 -4.74
CA ALA A 402 -2.33 -17.01 -5.41
C ALA A 402 -1.31 -16.42 -4.42
N LYS A 403 -1.76 -15.81 -3.31
CA LYS A 403 -0.89 -15.29 -2.24
C LYS A 403 -0.14 -16.40 -1.48
N GLU A 404 -0.71 -17.60 -1.43
CA GLU A 404 -0.08 -18.77 -0.79
C GLU A 404 0.95 -19.45 -1.71
N CYS A 405 1.00 -19.09 -3.00
CA CYS A 405 1.91 -19.71 -3.95
C CYS A 405 3.38 -19.32 -3.67
N LEU A 406 4.22 -20.32 -3.43
CA LEU A 406 5.66 -20.16 -3.23
C LEU A 406 6.46 -20.25 -4.52
N ARG A 407 5.81 -20.52 -5.66
CA ARG A 407 6.46 -20.65 -6.97
C ARG A 407 6.48 -19.30 -7.69
N PRO A 408 7.53 -18.99 -8.47
CA PRO A 408 7.65 -17.69 -9.13
C PRO A 408 6.74 -17.50 -10.36
N LYS A 409 6.14 -18.60 -10.86
CA LYS A 409 5.36 -18.64 -12.10
C LYS A 409 4.29 -19.72 -12.03
N GLY A 410 3.12 -19.44 -12.62
CA GLY A 410 2.05 -20.42 -12.82
C GLY A 410 1.90 -20.86 -14.28
N PRO A 411 0.97 -21.78 -14.58
CA PRO A 411 0.65 -22.16 -15.96
C PRO A 411 0.07 -20.97 -16.74
N ARG A 412 0.26 -20.96 -18.06
CA ARG A 412 -0.25 -19.90 -18.94
C ARG A 412 -1.73 -20.10 -19.25
N ILE A 413 -2.57 -19.16 -18.85
CA ILE A 413 -4.01 -19.12 -19.13
C ILE A 413 -4.29 -18.26 -20.36
N ASP A 414 -5.18 -18.71 -21.23
CA ASP A 414 -5.44 -18.07 -22.52
C ASP A 414 -6.41 -16.89 -22.41
N TYR A 415 -5.89 -15.71 -22.06
CA TYR A 415 -6.58 -14.43 -22.23
C TYR A 415 -6.53 -14.00 -23.70
N LYS A 416 -7.61 -14.27 -24.45
CA LYS A 416 -7.70 -13.96 -25.89
C LYS A 416 -8.79 -12.92 -26.16
N ILE A 417 -8.65 -12.16 -27.25
CA ILE A 417 -9.65 -11.17 -27.66
C ILE A 417 -10.50 -11.74 -28.79
N LEU A 418 -11.82 -11.68 -28.62
CA LEU A 418 -12.80 -11.84 -29.69
C LEU A 418 -12.90 -10.52 -30.46
N LYS A 419 -12.88 -10.60 -31.78
CA LYS A 419 -13.24 -9.50 -32.67
C LYS A 419 -14.58 -9.84 -33.28
N ASP A 420 -15.59 -9.00 -33.06
CA ASP A 420 -16.84 -9.13 -33.78
C ASP A 420 -16.78 -8.43 -35.15
N ASN A 421 -17.78 -8.68 -35.98
CA ASN A 421 -17.91 -8.09 -37.31
C ASN A 421 -18.11 -6.56 -37.28
N SER A 422 -18.37 -5.97 -36.10
CA SER A 422 -18.53 -4.53 -35.87
C SER A 422 -17.26 -3.86 -35.32
N LEU A 423 -16.11 -4.54 -35.38
CA LEU A 423 -14.81 -4.11 -34.84
C LEU A 423 -14.79 -3.92 -33.32
N LYS A 424 -15.81 -4.37 -32.60
CA LYS A 424 -15.79 -4.35 -31.13
C LYS A 424 -14.94 -5.51 -30.65
N MET A 425 -14.03 -5.19 -29.74
CA MET A 425 -13.14 -6.14 -29.11
C MET A 425 -13.73 -6.54 -27.75
N ALA A 426 -13.78 -7.85 -27.48
CA ALA A 426 -14.24 -8.39 -26.20
C ALA A 426 -13.29 -9.47 -25.68
N LEU A 427 -13.16 -9.61 -24.37
CA LEU A 427 -12.36 -10.67 -23.77
C LEU A 427 -13.05 -12.05 -23.93
N ASN A 428 -12.30 -13.06 -24.32
CA ASN A 428 -12.78 -14.43 -24.51
C ASN A 428 -12.69 -15.23 -23.21
N PHE A 429 -13.70 -15.08 -22.36
CA PHE A 429 -13.76 -15.77 -21.09
C PHE A 429 -13.94 -17.30 -21.21
N SER A 430 -14.54 -17.82 -22.29
CA SER A 430 -14.58 -19.27 -22.55
C SER A 430 -13.17 -19.86 -22.67
N LYS A 431 -12.24 -19.18 -23.36
CA LYS A 431 -10.85 -19.67 -23.46
C LYS A 431 -10.11 -19.62 -22.12
N ILE A 432 -10.38 -18.62 -21.29
CA ILE A 432 -9.85 -18.55 -19.92
C ILE A 432 -10.33 -19.76 -19.10
N MET A 433 -11.64 -20.02 -19.08
CA MET A 433 -12.23 -21.16 -18.36
C MET A 433 -11.70 -22.50 -18.88
N HIS A 434 -11.62 -22.67 -20.20
CA HIS A 434 -11.07 -23.87 -20.83
C HIS A 434 -9.65 -24.18 -20.37
N SER A 435 -8.75 -23.18 -20.42
CA SER A 435 -7.35 -23.40 -20.05
C SER A 435 -7.20 -23.68 -18.56
N ALA A 436 -7.95 -22.97 -17.70
CA ALA A 436 -7.95 -23.22 -16.27
C ALA A 436 -8.44 -24.65 -15.92
N MET A 437 -9.56 -25.10 -16.50
CA MET A 437 -10.07 -26.46 -16.29
C MET A 437 -9.11 -27.54 -16.80
N SER A 438 -8.41 -27.27 -17.92
CA SER A 438 -7.41 -28.18 -18.47
C SER A 438 -6.23 -28.38 -17.52
N PHE A 439 -5.70 -27.31 -16.91
CA PHE A 439 -4.65 -27.42 -15.91
C PHE A 439 -5.12 -28.09 -14.62
N ARG A 440 -6.36 -27.83 -14.20
CA ARG A 440 -6.99 -28.54 -13.07
C ARG A 440 -7.07 -30.05 -13.34
N LEU A 441 -7.49 -30.45 -14.55
CA LEU A 441 -7.49 -31.85 -14.99
C LEU A 441 -6.10 -32.47 -14.95
N ALA A 442 -5.07 -31.71 -15.34
CA ALA A 442 -3.68 -32.15 -15.29
C ALA A 442 -3.13 -32.28 -13.85
N GLY A 443 -3.88 -31.87 -12.82
CA GLY A 443 -3.48 -31.99 -11.42
C GLY A 443 -2.55 -30.88 -10.93
N VAL A 444 -2.56 -29.70 -11.58
CA VAL A 444 -1.82 -28.54 -11.07
C VAL A 444 -2.40 -28.11 -9.71
N GLU A 445 -1.51 -27.86 -8.74
CA GLU A 445 -1.85 -27.35 -7.40
C GLU A 445 -2.64 -26.04 -7.48
N ASN A 446 -3.59 -25.84 -6.56
CA ASN A 446 -4.55 -24.74 -6.59
C ASN A 446 -3.87 -23.37 -6.54
N GLU A 447 -2.84 -23.24 -5.70
CA GLU A 447 -2.05 -22.03 -5.48
C GLU A 447 -1.27 -21.67 -6.74
N ILE A 448 -0.63 -22.67 -7.38
CA ILE A 448 0.14 -22.49 -8.61
C ILE A 448 -0.78 -22.11 -9.78
N LEU A 449 -1.92 -22.78 -9.92
CA LEU A 449 -2.90 -22.46 -10.96
C LEU A 449 -3.51 -21.06 -10.74
N SER A 450 -3.82 -20.69 -9.50
CA SER A 450 -4.34 -19.36 -9.17
C SER A 450 -3.33 -18.25 -9.47
N LEU A 451 -2.05 -18.46 -9.15
CA LEU A 451 -0.98 -17.56 -9.59
C LEU A 451 -0.93 -17.48 -11.13
N GLY A 452 -1.08 -18.61 -11.83
CA GLY A 452 -1.10 -18.65 -13.30
C GLY A 452 -2.22 -17.83 -13.93
N ILE A 453 -3.40 -17.81 -13.31
CA ILE A 453 -4.54 -16.95 -13.71
C ILE A 453 -4.14 -15.48 -13.61
N LEU A 454 -3.58 -15.04 -12.48
CA LEU A 454 -3.18 -13.64 -12.27
C LEU A 454 -1.99 -13.23 -13.15
N ASP A 455 -0.98 -14.09 -13.27
CA ASP A 455 0.24 -13.87 -14.08
C ASP A 455 -0.12 -13.71 -15.56
N SER A 456 -1.03 -14.54 -16.05
CA SER A 456 -1.50 -14.48 -17.44
C SER A 456 -2.40 -13.27 -17.71
N LEU A 457 -3.19 -12.82 -16.73
CA LEU A 457 -3.92 -11.55 -16.82
C LEU A 457 -2.93 -10.38 -16.93
N ALA A 458 -1.90 -10.35 -16.08
CA ALA A 458 -0.89 -9.30 -16.11
C ALA A 458 -0.10 -9.28 -17.44
N GLU A 459 0.30 -10.45 -17.95
CA GLU A 459 0.93 -10.59 -19.27
C GLU A 459 0.01 -10.07 -20.38
N PHE A 460 -1.27 -10.45 -20.34
CA PHE A 460 -2.28 -9.98 -21.29
C PHE A 460 -2.43 -8.46 -21.26
N LEU A 461 -2.56 -7.85 -20.07
CA LEU A 461 -2.66 -6.40 -19.93
C LEU A 461 -1.42 -5.69 -20.44
N GLY A 462 -0.21 -6.21 -20.18
CA GLY A 462 1.03 -5.64 -20.70
C GLY A 462 1.05 -5.56 -22.23
N ASN A 463 0.69 -6.66 -22.91
CA ASN A 463 0.60 -6.70 -24.37
C ASN A 463 -0.53 -5.80 -24.89
N PHE A 464 -1.71 -5.83 -24.24
CA PHE A 464 -2.84 -4.99 -24.57
C PHE A 464 -2.51 -3.50 -24.50
N ILE A 465 -1.84 -3.07 -23.41
CA ILE A 465 -1.38 -1.70 -23.23
C ILE A 465 -0.42 -1.33 -24.35
N TRP A 466 0.58 -2.17 -24.61
CA TRP A 466 1.59 -1.89 -25.65
C TRP A 466 0.95 -1.67 -27.01
N ASP A 467 0.10 -2.60 -27.46
CA ASP A 467 -0.54 -2.55 -28.77
C ASP A 467 -1.41 -1.28 -28.91
N ASN A 468 -2.21 -0.97 -27.89
CA ASN A 468 -3.07 0.22 -27.92
C ASN A 468 -2.26 1.52 -27.81
N ALA A 469 -1.19 1.55 -27.02
CA ALA A 469 -0.33 2.72 -26.90
C ALA A 469 0.30 3.08 -28.25
N GLN A 470 0.73 2.08 -29.02
CA GLN A 470 1.23 2.28 -30.39
C GLN A 470 0.11 2.74 -31.33
N ASN A 471 -1.05 2.09 -31.30
CA ASN A 471 -2.16 2.41 -32.20
C ASN A 471 -2.74 3.82 -31.99
N PHE A 472 -2.73 4.31 -30.75
CA PHE A 472 -3.31 5.61 -30.39
C PHE A 472 -2.25 6.68 -30.06
N SER A 473 -0.96 6.38 -30.23
CA SER A 473 0.16 7.27 -29.93
C SER A 473 0.13 7.83 -28.50
N VAL A 474 -0.21 6.98 -27.53
CA VAL A 474 -0.29 7.34 -26.11
C VAL A 474 1.00 6.93 -25.39
N GLN A 475 1.52 7.81 -24.54
CA GLN A 475 2.74 7.56 -23.75
C GLN A 475 2.45 7.27 -22.27
N GLU A 476 1.22 7.49 -21.81
CA GLU A 476 0.83 7.36 -20.41
C GLU A 476 -0.26 6.31 -20.21
N VAL A 477 -0.14 5.58 -19.10
CA VAL A 477 -1.13 4.60 -18.66
C VAL A 477 -1.52 4.95 -17.24
N THR A 478 -2.80 5.16 -16.99
CA THR A 478 -3.33 5.39 -15.65
C THR A 478 -3.98 4.11 -15.12
N ILE A 479 -3.59 3.70 -13.91
CA ILE A 479 -4.25 2.63 -13.18
C ILE A 479 -5.12 3.17 -12.05
N ALA A 480 -6.25 2.52 -11.83
CA ALA A 480 -7.17 2.72 -10.73
C ALA A 480 -7.91 1.41 -10.40
N GLY A 481 -8.61 1.40 -9.28
CA GLY A 481 -9.35 0.28 -8.72
C GLY A 481 -8.55 -0.47 -7.64
N ASP A 482 -9.25 -0.81 -6.55
CA ASP A 482 -8.68 -1.40 -5.34
C ASP A 482 -7.99 -2.76 -5.54
N PHE A 483 -8.21 -3.45 -6.66
CA PHE A 483 -7.49 -4.67 -7.01
C PHE A 483 -5.99 -4.44 -7.25
N PHE A 484 -5.58 -3.25 -7.72
CA PHE A 484 -4.15 -2.92 -7.78
C PHE A 484 -3.52 -2.78 -6.39
N GLY A 485 -4.33 -2.65 -5.32
CA GLY A 485 -3.85 -2.74 -3.94
C GLY A 485 -3.41 -4.15 -3.55
N GLU A 486 -3.83 -5.19 -4.28
CA GLU A 486 -3.37 -6.56 -4.08
C GLU A 486 -1.96 -6.76 -4.60
N LYS A 487 -0.99 -6.74 -3.67
CA LYS A 487 0.44 -6.84 -4.00
C LYS A 487 0.78 -8.00 -4.94
N VAL A 488 0.18 -9.17 -4.72
CA VAL A 488 0.40 -10.37 -5.56
C VAL A 488 0.12 -10.08 -7.04
N PHE A 489 -0.89 -9.27 -7.34
CA PHE A 489 -1.22 -8.87 -8.71
C PHE A 489 -0.41 -7.65 -9.16
N LEU A 490 -0.24 -6.63 -8.30
CA LEU A 490 0.51 -5.43 -8.66
C LEU A 490 1.95 -5.74 -9.07
N ASP A 491 2.64 -6.63 -8.36
CA ASP A 491 4.01 -7.05 -8.70
C ASP A 491 4.07 -7.78 -10.06
N LEU A 492 3.03 -8.54 -10.42
CA LEU A 492 2.90 -9.18 -11.73
C LEU A 492 2.62 -8.14 -12.82
N PHE A 493 1.69 -7.21 -12.58
CA PHE A 493 1.38 -6.12 -13.51
C PHE A 493 2.63 -5.29 -13.83
N VAL A 494 3.37 -4.85 -12.80
CA VAL A 494 4.59 -4.04 -12.95
C VAL A 494 5.71 -4.79 -13.69
N ARG A 495 5.73 -6.13 -13.59
CA ARG A 495 6.67 -7.01 -14.31
C ARG A 495 6.44 -6.97 -15.83
N TYR A 496 5.19 -7.01 -16.27
CA TYR A 496 4.84 -6.98 -17.71
C TYR A 496 4.55 -5.57 -18.25
N PHE A 497 4.48 -4.56 -17.38
CA PHE A 497 4.24 -3.18 -17.80
C PHE A 497 5.28 -2.70 -18.82
N PRO A 498 4.86 -2.13 -19.97
CA PRO A 498 5.79 -1.68 -21.02
C PRO A 498 6.74 -0.59 -20.52
N LYS A 499 8.06 -0.84 -20.59
CA LYS A 499 9.09 0.01 -19.98
C LYS A 499 9.21 1.42 -20.56
N THR A 500 8.73 1.65 -21.78
CA THR A 500 8.82 2.95 -22.46
C THR A 500 7.65 3.88 -22.12
N LEU A 501 6.59 3.37 -21.50
CA LEU A 501 5.41 4.15 -21.13
C LEU A 501 5.54 4.66 -19.69
N ALA A 502 4.91 5.79 -19.40
CA ALA A 502 4.79 6.30 -18.05
C ALA A 502 3.58 5.64 -17.36
N LEU A 503 3.81 4.98 -16.23
CA LEU A 503 2.75 4.51 -15.35
C LEU A 503 2.34 5.65 -14.41
N LYS A 504 1.07 6.00 -14.42
CA LYS A 504 0.42 6.95 -13.52
C LYS A 504 -0.59 6.21 -12.65
N THR A 505 -0.81 6.71 -11.45
CA THR A 505 -1.88 6.28 -10.56
C THR A 505 -2.91 7.39 -10.51
N HIS A 506 -4.19 7.03 -10.47
CA HIS A 506 -5.22 8.00 -10.17
C HIS A 506 -5.01 8.59 -8.76
N ALA A 507 -5.50 9.81 -8.51
CA ALA A 507 -5.31 10.50 -7.22
C ALA A 507 -5.91 9.72 -6.03
N PHE A 508 -7.00 9.02 -6.30
CA PHE A 508 -7.59 8.01 -5.43
C PHE A 508 -7.52 6.67 -6.13
N LEU A 509 -7.18 5.61 -5.41
CA LEU A 509 -7.15 4.27 -5.99
C LEU A 509 -8.56 3.84 -6.39
N ASP A 510 -9.54 4.06 -5.52
CA ASP A 510 -10.96 3.78 -5.82
C ASP A 510 -11.86 4.81 -5.08
N TYR A 511 -13.17 4.60 -5.09
CA TYR A 511 -14.13 5.42 -4.36
C TYR A 511 -15.15 4.55 -3.62
N GLU A 512 -15.74 5.10 -2.55
CA GLU A 512 -16.65 4.36 -1.66
C GLU A 512 -17.97 3.90 -2.31
#